data_AF-A0AAP2HRJ8-F1
#
_entry.id   AF-A0AAP2HRJ8-F1
#
_cell.length_a   1.000
_cell.length_b   1.000
_cell.length_c   1.000
_cell.angle_alpha   90.00
_cell.angle_beta   90.00
_cell.angle_gamma   90.00
#
_symmetry.space_group_name_H-M   'P 1'
#
loop_
_entity.id
_entity.type
_entity.pdbx_description
1 polymer ?
#
loop_
_entity_poly.entity_id
_entity_poly.type
_entity_poly.pdbx_seq_one_letter_code
_entity_poly.pdbx_strand_id
1 'polypeptide(L)'
;MSQSAHSRKRRSPRYSRELLLPLPLAATRARSLKFHACLTTVRKGFGSTEHLVELASVMYVSWFLQRAGYGDLPLDEFHAAEQYMEIANRRGALENLWCLDEDGYPFFEHILRLHDRQLDTAPAYAIVQAEGDLRDFINGTAPSPLPPLTSAQAGGATRTP
;
A
#
# COMPACT_ATOMS: atom_id res chain seq x y z
N MET A 1 35.10 18.64 22.25
CA MET A 1 35.45 17.65 21.20
C MET A 1 34.27 17.56 20.25
N SER A 2 34.36 18.24 19.11
CA SER A 2 33.30 18.31 18.09
C SER A 2 33.41 17.11 17.15
N GLN A 3 32.33 16.36 16.93
CA GLN A 3 32.24 15.42 15.82
C GLN A 3 31.16 15.87 14.85
N SER A 4 31.61 16.40 13.72
CA SER A 4 30.80 16.70 12.54
C SER A 4 30.56 15.40 11.78
N ALA A 5 29.36 14.84 11.92
CA ALA A 5 28.91 13.73 11.09
C ALA A 5 28.70 14.22 9.65
N HIS A 6 29.58 13.77 8.76
CA HIS A 6 29.49 14.06 7.33
C HIS A 6 28.26 13.36 6.75
N SER A 7 27.21 14.16 6.47
CA SER A 7 26.06 13.72 5.69
C SER A 7 26.53 13.27 4.31
N ARG A 8 26.56 11.95 4.11
CA ARG A 8 26.96 11.32 2.85
C ARG A 8 25.85 11.59 1.85
N LYS A 9 26.01 12.60 0.99
CA LYS A 9 25.10 12.88 -0.14
C LYS A 9 24.92 11.61 -0.97
N ARG A 10 23.80 10.91 -0.79
CA ARG A 10 23.37 9.82 -1.66
C ARG A 10 23.22 10.41 -3.06
N ARG A 11 24.09 10.02 -4.00
CA ARG A 11 23.92 10.41 -5.40
C ARG A 11 22.63 9.75 -5.89
N SER A 12 21.64 10.55 -6.28
CA SER A 12 20.41 10.03 -6.85
C SER A 12 20.75 9.15 -8.06
N PRO A 13 20.15 7.94 -8.17
CA PRO A 13 20.34 7.09 -9.34
C PRO A 13 19.97 7.86 -10.61
N ARG A 14 20.76 7.72 -11.68
CA ARG A 14 20.39 8.26 -12.99
C ARG A 14 19.43 7.28 -13.66
N TYR A 15 18.15 7.63 -13.69
CA TYR A 15 17.14 6.88 -14.43
C TYR A 15 17.17 7.24 -15.91
N SER A 16 16.78 6.29 -16.78
CA SER A 16 16.52 6.61 -18.18
C SER A 16 15.36 7.60 -18.27
N ARG A 17 15.28 8.36 -19.37
CA ARG A 17 14.29 9.45 -19.50
C ARG A 17 12.85 8.93 -19.40
N GLU A 18 12.63 7.71 -19.89
CA GLU A 18 11.34 7.03 -19.90
C GLU A 18 10.85 6.72 -18.47
N LEU A 19 11.78 6.39 -17.57
CA LEU A 19 11.47 6.07 -16.18
C LEU A 19 11.16 7.31 -15.33
N LEU A 20 11.48 8.51 -15.83
CA LEU A 20 11.16 9.78 -15.19
C LEU A 20 9.74 10.26 -15.50
N LEU A 21 9.04 9.59 -16.41
CA LEU A 21 7.66 9.88 -16.76
C LEU A 21 6.71 8.90 -16.06
N PRO A 22 5.43 9.26 -15.87
CA PRO A 22 4.40 8.32 -15.48
C PRO A 22 4.28 7.16 -16.46
N LEU A 23 3.64 6.07 -16.01
CA LEU A 23 3.38 4.93 -16.87
C LEU A 23 2.51 5.35 -18.07
N PRO A 24 2.64 4.68 -19.23
CA PRO A 24 1.71 4.85 -20.33
C PRO A 24 0.27 4.58 -19.87
N LEU A 25 -0.69 5.39 -20.34
CA LEU A 25 -2.11 5.31 -19.95
C LEU A 25 -2.69 3.89 -20.04
N ALA A 26 -2.31 3.12 -21.07
CA ALA A 26 -2.76 1.74 -21.23
C ALA A 26 -2.30 0.84 -20.07
N ALA A 27 -1.06 1.00 -19.60
CA ALA A 27 -0.51 0.25 -18.47
C ALA A 27 -1.17 0.67 -17.15
N THR A 28 -1.40 1.98 -16.94
CA THR A 28 -2.13 2.49 -15.78
C THR A 28 -3.55 1.91 -15.70
N ARG A 29 -4.31 1.96 -16.80
CA ARG A 29 -5.67 1.40 -16.87
C ARG A 29 -5.71 -0.10 -16.63
N ALA A 30 -4.74 -0.85 -17.18
CA ALA A 30 -4.67 -2.29 -16.98
C ALA A 30 -4.42 -2.65 -15.50
N ARG A 31 -3.52 -1.93 -14.83
CA ARG A 31 -3.26 -2.12 -13.38
C ARG A 31 -4.45 -1.73 -12.52
N SER A 32 -5.05 -0.57 -12.79
CA SER A 32 -6.27 -0.12 -12.10
C SER A 32 -7.39 -1.16 -12.22
N LEU A 33 -7.70 -1.58 -13.45
CA LEU A 33 -8.74 -2.58 -13.71
C LEU A 33 -8.46 -3.90 -12.97
N LYS A 34 -7.20 -4.37 -12.97
CA LYS A 34 -6.80 -5.59 -12.26
C LYS A 34 -7.20 -5.51 -10.78
N PHE A 35 -6.79 -4.46 -10.08
CA PHE A 35 -7.00 -4.39 -8.63
C PHE A 35 -8.46 -4.14 -8.25
N HIS A 36 -9.19 -3.33 -9.03
CA HIS A 36 -10.64 -3.14 -8.83
C HIS A 36 -11.44 -4.42 -9.09
N ALA A 37 -11.05 -5.18 -10.12
CA ALA A 37 -11.64 -6.50 -10.38
C ALA A 37 -11.33 -7.49 -9.25
N CYS A 38 -10.08 -7.50 -8.76
CA CYS A 38 -9.66 -8.33 -7.63
C CYS A 38 -10.52 -8.03 -6.38
N LEU A 39 -10.67 -6.76 -6.00
CA LEU A 39 -11.51 -6.36 -4.86
C LEU A 39 -12.97 -6.79 -5.05
N THR A 40 -13.51 -6.63 -6.27
CA THR A 40 -14.88 -7.04 -6.61
C THR A 40 -15.07 -8.56 -6.50
N THR A 41 -14.10 -9.36 -6.93
CA THR A 41 -14.12 -10.82 -6.84
C THR A 41 -14.13 -11.27 -5.38
N VAL A 42 -13.27 -10.68 -4.55
CA VAL A 42 -13.21 -10.94 -3.11
C VAL A 42 -14.55 -10.59 -2.44
N ARG A 43 -15.13 -9.43 -2.78
CA ARG A 43 -16.43 -8.98 -2.24
C ARG A 43 -17.59 -9.90 -2.59
N LYS A 44 -17.57 -10.49 -3.77
CA LYS A 44 -18.60 -11.44 -4.22
C LYS A 44 -18.45 -12.84 -3.62
N GLY A 45 -17.47 -13.07 -2.74
CA GLY A 45 -17.21 -14.36 -2.12
C GLY A 45 -16.46 -15.35 -3.02
N PHE A 46 -15.92 -14.89 -4.15
CA PHE A 46 -15.13 -15.71 -5.08
C PHE A 46 -13.62 -15.49 -4.91
N GLY A 47 -13.20 -14.92 -3.79
CA GLY A 47 -11.79 -14.68 -3.51
C GLY A 47 -11.00 -15.99 -3.33
N SER A 48 -9.69 -15.85 -3.43
CA SER A 48 -8.71 -16.90 -3.16
C SER A 48 -7.50 -16.30 -2.44
N THR A 49 -6.57 -17.15 -2.00
CA THR A 49 -5.30 -16.71 -1.42
C THR A 49 -4.58 -15.71 -2.32
N GLU A 50 -4.55 -15.95 -3.63
CA GLU A 50 -3.90 -15.07 -4.61
C GLU A 50 -4.55 -13.69 -4.63
N HIS A 51 -5.88 -13.61 -4.52
CA HIS A 51 -6.57 -12.33 -4.47
C HIS A 51 -6.22 -11.52 -3.21
N LEU A 52 -6.16 -12.16 -2.04
CA LEU A 52 -5.73 -11.46 -0.82
C LEU A 52 -4.26 -11.03 -0.89
N VAL A 53 -3.39 -11.85 -1.50
CA VAL A 53 -1.99 -11.47 -1.76
C VAL A 53 -1.90 -10.26 -2.70
N GLU A 54 -2.73 -10.19 -3.74
CA GLU A 54 -2.78 -9.03 -4.65
C GLU A 54 -3.26 -7.76 -3.95
N LEU A 55 -4.30 -7.86 -3.12
CA LEU A 55 -4.80 -6.74 -2.31
C LEU A 55 -3.76 -6.27 -1.28
N ALA A 56 -3.09 -7.18 -0.58
CA ALA A 56 -2.00 -6.83 0.32
C ALA A 56 -0.83 -6.16 -0.44
N SER A 57 -0.50 -6.65 -1.63
CA SER A 57 0.57 -6.09 -2.46
C SER A 57 0.27 -4.65 -2.87
N VAL A 58 -0.93 -4.35 -3.35
CA VAL A 58 -1.29 -2.97 -3.71
C VAL A 58 -1.35 -2.05 -2.49
N MET A 59 -1.77 -2.55 -1.33
CA MET A 59 -1.73 -1.79 -0.07
C MET A 59 -0.31 -1.34 0.28
N TYR A 60 0.64 -2.27 0.33
CA TYR A 60 2.02 -1.92 0.69
C TYR A 60 2.73 -1.10 -0.40
N VAL A 61 2.49 -1.39 -1.69
CA VAL A 61 3.03 -0.55 -2.77
C VAL A 61 2.49 0.88 -2.66
N SER A 62 1.20 1.05 -2.36
CA SER A 62 0.60 2.38 -2.19
C SER A 62 1.20 3.12 -1.00
N TRP A 63 1.46 2.40 0.11
CA TRP A 63 2.18 2.94 1.25
C TRP A 63 3.60 3.39 0.90
N PHE A 64 4.38 2.57 0.19
CA PHE A 64 5.75 2.93 -0.19
C PHE A 64 5.80 4.12 -1.15
N LEU A 65 4.85 4.21 -2.09
CA LEU A 65 4.69 5.37 -2.96
C LEU A 65 4.32 6.63 -2.17
N GLN A 66 3.39 6.52 -1.22
CA GLN A 66 3.04 7.64 -0.34
C GLN A 66 4.22 8.11 0.51
N ARG A 67 5.02 7.19 1.06
CA ARG A 67 6.26 7.50 1.78
C ARG A 67 7.29 8.20 0.89
N ALA A 68 7.28 7.92 -0.41
CA ALA A 68 8.10 8.61 -1.41
C ALA A 68 7.54 9.97 -1.85
N GLY A 69 6.39 10.39 -1.31
CA GLY A 69 5.75 11.69 -1.56
C GLY A 69 4.59 11.67 -2.55
N TYR A 70 4.12 10.48 -2.97
CA TYR A 70 3.03 10.36 -3.93
C TYR A 70 1.72 10.01 -3.23
N GLY A 71 1.07 11.03 -2.66
CA GLY A 71 -0.24 10.90 -1.99
C GLY A 71 -0.18 11.12 -0.48
N ASP A 72 -1.34 11.01 0.15
CA ASP A 72 -1.59 11.56 1.49
C ASP A 72 -2.76 10.86 2.23
N LEU A 73 -3.00 9.58 1.95
CA LEU A 73 -4.04 8.82 2.68
C LEU A 73 -3.66 8.71 4.17
N PRO A 74 -4.60 8.94 5.10
CA PRO A 74 -4.32 8.80 6.53
C PRO A 74 -3.70 7.44 6.90
N LEU A 75 -2.74 7.43 7.82
CA LEU A 75 -2.00 6.21 8.19
C LEU A 75 -2.91 5.15 8.84
N ASP A 76 -3.94 5.59 9.58
CA ASP A 76 -4.98 4.76 10.19
C ASP A 76 -5.80 3.97 9.15
N GLU A 77 -5.99 4.50 7.94
CA GLU A 77 -6.64 3.75 6.84
C GLU A 77 -5.82 2.52 6.43
N PHE A 78 -4.48 2.64 6.37
CA PHE A 78 -3.59 1.51 6.09
C PHE A 78 -3.58 0.49 7.22
N HIS A 79 -3.57 0.95 8.48
CA HIS A 79 -3.64 0.04 9.64
C HIS A 79 -4.97 -0.70 9.69
N ALA A 80 -6.08 -0.02 9.44
CA ALA A 80 -7.39 -0.66 9.38
C ALA A 80 -7.43 -1.73 8.27
N ALA A 81 -6.94 -1.41 7.06
CA ALA A 81 -6.82 -2.37 5.97
C ALA A 81 -5.96 -3.58 6.34
N GLU A 82 -4.81 -3.37 7.00
CA GLU A 82 -3.93 -4.45 7.47
C GLU A 82 -4.63 -5.37 8.48
N GLN A 83 -5.39 -4.80 9.42
CA GLN A 83 -6.17 -5.55 10.40
C GLN A 83 -7.25 -6.42 9.75
N TYR A 84 -8.06 -5.86 8.85
CA TYR A 84 -9.08 -6.63 8.13
C TYR A 84 -8.46 -7.71 7.24
N MET A 85 -7.30 -7.42 6.63
CA MET A 85 -6.54 -8.40 5.85
C MET A 85 -6.03 -9.55 6.73
N GLU A 86 -5.55 -9.27 7.94
CA GLU A 86 -5.11 -10.31 8.87
C GLU A 86 -6.27 -11.23 9.29
N ILE A 87 -7.42 -10.66 9.61
CA ILE A 87 -8.65 -11.41 9.92
C ILE A 87 -9.04 -12.29 8.73
N ALA A 88 -9.08 -11.73 7.52
CA ALA A 88 -9.40 -12.44 6.30
C ALA A 88 -8.42 -13.60 6.02
N ASN A 89 -7.12 -13.40 6.24
CA ASN A 89 -6.11 -14.45 6.10
C ASN A 89 -6.31 -15.60 7.09
N ARG A 90 -6.58 -15.28 8.36
CA ARG A 90 -6.87 -16.32 9.37
C ARG A 90 -8.13 -17.12 9.00
N ARG A 91 -9.19 -16.44 8.56
CA ARG A 91 -10.42 -17.08 8.09
C ARG A 91 -10.18 -17.93 6.83
N GLY A 92 -9.45 -17.42 5.85
CA GLY A 92 -9.05 -18.17 4.65
C GLY A 92 -8.29 -19.45 5.00
N ALA A 93 -7.35 -19.38 5.94
CA ALA A 93 -6.59 -20.54 6.38
C ALA A 93 -7.42 -21.60 7.13
N LEU A 94 -8.43 -21.18 7.90
CA LEU A 94 -9.24 -22.08 8.73
C LEU A 94 -10.47 -22.63 7.99
N GLU A 95 -11.11 -21.81 7.18
CA GLU A 95 -12.45 -22.06 6.61
C GLU A 95 -12.45 -22.08 5.08
N ASN A 96 -11.29 -21.84 4.45
CA ASN A 96 -11.16 -21.66 3.00
C ASN A 96 -12.06 -20.54 2.43
N LEU A 97 -12.34 -19.53 3.26
CA LEU A 97 -13.14 -18.36 2.91
C LEU A 97 -12.27 -17.12 2.82
N TRP A 98 -11.93 -16.74 1.58
CA TRP A 98 -10.97 -15.69 1.24
C TRP A 98 -11.68 -14.37 0.90
N CYS A 99 -12.42 -13.82 1.87
CA CYS A 99 -13.09 -12.51 1.74
C CYS A 99 -12.70 -11.59 2.89
N LEU A 100 -12.86 -10.27 2.70
CA LEU A 100 -12.83 -9.30 3.79
C LEU A 100 -14.20 -9.25 4.46
N ASP A 101 -14.24 -8.80 5.72
CA ASP A 101 -15.50 -8.38 6.34
C ASP A 101 -16.04 -7.12 5.63
N GLU A 102 -17.36 -6.89 5.70
CA GLU A 102 -18.00 -5.79 4.95
C GLU A 102 -17.40 -4.42 5.27
N ASP A 103 -17.05 -4.19 6.54
CA ASP A 103 -16.42 -2.95 7.00
C ASP A 103 -14.97 -2.79 6.51
N GLY A 104 -14.35 -3.87 5.99
CA GLY A 104 -13.00 -3.85 5.45
C GLY A 104 -12.90 -3.31 4.02
N TYR A 105 -13.96 -3.45 3.21
CA TYR A 105 -13.92 -3.02 1.80
C TYR A 105 -13.71 -1.51 1.60
N PRO A 106 -14.35 -0.60 2.38
CA PRO A 106 -14.12 0.83 2.23
C PRO A 106 -12.65 1.24 2.32
N PHE A 107 -11.87 0.65 3.23
CA PHE A 107 -10.43 0.94 3.35
C PHE A 107 -9.66 0.55 2.08
N PHE A 108 -9.96 -0.61 1.49
CA PHE A 108 -9.37 -1.00 0.21
C PHE A 108 -9.85 -0.13 -0.95
N GLU A 109 -11.10 0.30 -0.98
CA GLU A 109 -11.58 1.28 -1.98
C GLU A 109 -10.82 2.60 -1.88
N HIS A 110 -10.50 3.07 -0.67
CA HIS A 110 -9.72 4.28 -0.43
C HIS A 110 -8.28 4.11 -0.93
N ILE A 111 -7.66 2.99 -0.61
CA ILE A 111 -6.30 2.65 -1.06
C ILE A 111 -6.24 2.50 -2.58
N LEU A 112 -7.23 1.85 -3.23
CA LEU A 112 -7.25 1.73 -4.69
C LEU A 112 -7.43 3.09 -5.36
N ARG A 113 -8.28 3.97 -4.81
CA ARG A 113 -8.41 5.36 -5.30
C ARG A 113 -7.11 6.14 -5.15
N LEU A 114 -6.37 5.95 -4.05
CA LEU A 114 -5.03 6.51 -3.90
C LEU A 114 -4.09 5.94 -4.96
N HIS A 115 -4.07 4.61 -5.13
CA HIS A 115 -3.17 3.94 -6.05
C HIS A 115 -3.39 4.37 -7.50
N ASP A 116 -4.63 4.53 -7.93
CA ASP A 116 -4.96 5.04 -9.27
C ASP A 116 -4.33 6.43 -9.51
N ARG A 117 -4.46 7.34 -8.54
CA ARG A 117 -3.82 8.67 -8.61
C ARG A 117 -2.30 8.58 -8.62
N GLN A 118 -1.73 7.64 -7.86
CA GLN A 118 -0.29 7.40 -7.84
C GLN A 118 0.18 6.90 -9.21
N LEU A 119 -0.53 5.99 -9.87
CA LEU A 119 -0.17 5.50 -11.20
C LEU A 119 -0.25 6.58 -12.28
N ASP A 120 -1.16 7.55 -12.12
CA ASP A 120 -1.32 8.67 -13.05
C ASP A 120 -0.23 9.74 -12.90
N THR A 121 0.39 9.86 -11.72
CA THR A 121 1.25 11.01 -11.39
C THR A 121 2.69 10.64 -11.04
N ALA A 122 2.91 9.47 -10.44
CA ALA A 122 4.24 9.05 -10.03
C ALA A 122 5.09 8.65 -11.25
N PRO A 123 6.37 9.03 -11.28
CA PRO A 123 7.28 8.56 -12.32
C PRO A 123 7.47 7.04 -12.19
N ALA A 124 7.65 6.35 -13.31
CA ALA A 124 7.74 4.89 -13.34
C ALA A 124 8.86 4.33 -12.44
N TYR A 125 9.96 5.06 -12.25
CA TYR A 125 11.02 4.63 -11.32
C TYR A 125 10.51 4.50 -9.88
N ALA A 126 9.58 5.35 -9.44
CA ALA A 126 9.05 5.33 -8.08
C ALA A 126 8.19 4.08 -7.85
N ILE A 127 7.44 3.68 -8.87
CA ILE A 127 6.65 2.43 -8.85
C ILE A 127 7.59 1.23 -8.79
N VAL A 128 8.63 1.19 -9.63
CA VAL A 128 9.64 0.12 -9.60
C VAL A 128 10.35 0.04 -8.24
N GLN A 129 10.67 1.18 -7.63
CA GLN A 129 11.24 1.22 -6.28
C GLN A 129 10.26 0.66 -5.25
N ALA A 130 8.99 1.08 -5.27
CA ALA A 130 7.98 0.61 -4.32
C ALA A 130 7.72 -0.91 -4.44
N GLU A 131 7.71 -1.44 -5.67
CA GLU A 131 7.64 -2.89 -5.92
C GLU A 131 8.90 -3.62 -5.41
N GLY A 132 10.07 -2.98 -5.51
CA GLY A 132 11.33 -3.46 -4.93
C GLY A 132 11.28 -3.51 -3.41
N ASP A 133 10.84 -2.42 -2.76
CA ASP A 133 10.66 -2.32 -1.31
C ASP A 133 9.68 -3.41 -0.80
N LEU A 134 8.60 -3.68 -1.54
CA LEU A 134 7.69 -4.79 -1.23
C LEU A 134 8.39 -6.16 -1.31
N ARG A 135 9.18 -6.39 -2.37
CA ARG A 135 9.92 -7.65 -2.52
C ARG A 135 10.93 -7.86 -1.40
N ASP A 136 11.65 -6.81 -1.02
CA ASP A 136 12.61 -6.85 0.08
C ASP A 136 11.92 -7.11 1.42
N PHE A 137 10.74 -6.52 1.63
CA PHE A 137 9.90 -6.81 2.80
C PHE A 137 9.46 -8.29 2.83
N ILE A 138 8.91 -8.81 1.74
CA ILE A 138 8.44 -10.21 1.65
C ILE A 138 9.58 -11.21 1.90
N ASN A 139 10.79 -10.92 1.42
CA ASN A 139 11.96 -11.78 1.61
C ASN A 139 12.66 -11.57 2.96
N GLY A 140 12.27 -10.54 3.71
CA GLY A 140 12.86 -10.18 4.99
C GLY A 140 12.16 -10.81 6.19
N THR A 141 12.67 -10.49 7.38
CA THR A 141 12.05 -10.82 8.68
C THR A 141 11.59 -9.58 9.43
N ALA A 142 11.59 -8.41 8.75
CA ALA A 142 11.16 -7.15 9.34
C ALA A 142 9.65 -7.21 9.69
N PRO A 143 9.22 -6.46 10.74
CA PRO A 143 7.79 -6.28 11.02
C PRO A 143 7.10 -5.50 9.89
N SER A 144 5.80 -5.26 10.02
CA SER A 144 5.02 -4.47 9.06
C SER A 144 5.76 -3.18 8.66
N PRO A 145 5.78 -2.83 7.35
CA PRO A 145 6.32 -1.57 6.86
C PRO A 145 5.55 -0.33 7.33
N LEU A 146 4.35 -0.51 7.90
CA LEU A 146 3.57 0.58 8.47
C LEU A 146 4.17 1.02 9.82
N PRO A 147 4.46 2.31 10.02
CA PRO A 147 4.94 2.80 11.30
C PRO A 147 3.86 2.62 12.37
N PRO A 148 4.23 2.33 13.63
CA PRO A 148 3.27 2.21 14.71
C PRO A 148 2.43 3.48 14.88
N LEU A 149 1.14 3.32 15.13
CA LEU A 149 0.27 4.44 15.52
C LEU A 149 0.81 5.04 16.82
N THR A 150 1.30 6.27 16.75
CA THR A 150 1.71 7.00 17.96
C THR A 150 0.46 7.50 18.66
N SER A 151 0.40 7.37 20.00
CA SER A 151 -0.75 7.66 20.85
C SER A 151 -1.38 9.05 20.66
N ALA A 152 -0.68 9.99 20.02
CA ALA A 152 -1.18 11.32 19.67
C ALA A 152 -2.25 11.32 18.56
N GLN A 153 -2.34 10.28 17.73
CA GLN A 153 -3.36 10.18 16.66
C GLN A 153 -4.67 9.52 17.11
N ALA A 154 -4.70 8.89 18.30
CA ALA A 154 -5.89 8.22 18.84
C ALA A 154 -6.85 9.14 19.62
N GLY A 155 -6.52 10.43 19.80
CA GLY A 155 -7.19 11.34 20.73
C GLY A 155 -8.29 12.23 20.16
N GLY A 156 -8.75 12.03 18.92
CA GLY A 156 -9.65 12.97 18.22
C GLY A 156 -11.12 12.96 18.64
N ALA A 157 -11.59 11.97 19.41
CA ALA A 157 -13.02 11.79 19.65
C ALA A 157 -13.36 11.65 21.14
N THR A 158 -13.22 12.71 21.92
CA THR A 158 -14.18 13.05 22.99
C THR A 158 -13.83 14.40 23.60
N ARG A 159 -14.67 15.41 23.35
CA ARG A 159 -14.95 16.46 24.33
C ARG A 159 -16.10 17.34 23.87
N THR A 160 -17.26 17.18 24.49
CA THR A 160 -18.07 18.28 25.08
C THR A 160 -19.36 17.73 25.68
N PRO A 161 -19.97 18.46 26.63
CA PRO A 161 -19.47 18.85 27.94
C PRO A 161 -20.16 18.07 29.08
#